data_AF-A0A2S5A4C4-F1
#
_entry.id   AF-A0A2S5A4C4-F1
#
_cell.length_a   1.000
_cell.length_b   1.000
_cell.length_c   1.000
_cell.angle_alpha   90.00
_cell.angle_beta   90.00
_cell.angle_gamma   90.00
#
_symmetry.space_group_name_H-M   'P 1'
#
loop_
_entity.id
_entity.type
_entity.pdbx_description
1 polymer ?
#
loop_
_entity_poly.entity_id
_entity_poly.type
_entity_poly.pdbx_seq_one_letter_code
_entity_poly.pdbx_strand_id
1 'polypeptide(L)'
;MFDHQLKYNTTMKKVISILVSFQLVGLMIVSFFLSSCQQDILDDEAKGEALGGFTLTAPSNNTTLSLNAAYPTKEVLIQWGAAQPGVSIKPTYKWVASIKGGDLNTPLLSIPSDNNGNDTHLTLTYKTIDDALKAAGIPDQGQVDLVWAVIADNGSVQVQSTDTYNISITRFGVGLTDFTLYGPKSTTASTELETGGTLKFIWQKTTSTSGAVSYKVLVSDADNPNNKVEFVSDNSGADTVLTLTHDALSDAFLAKGYQAGAPVSLSWTVNATAGSATQPSIYSNSLPVLLIGKPTKLFIVGGSTIVDWSPPDAIGLVYMGDGKFDMYQYITVAGSGFKFLPQKGSYDGDIGKKKGVEGELVSDAEDNLTIPSDGFYRIEVAMNVDKETGTYKVTSTDWGIIGDATLNGWGSSTPMTITSATKGTYTWIVTTELNVGYMKFRANDSWDINLGDDDANGTLEYTGGGNISIATKGNYTITLNLSPTGYTYSLIKN
;
A
#
# COMPACT_ATOMS: atom_id res chain seq x y z
N MET A 1 2.82 -43.03 22.46
CA MET A 1 2.69 -44.04 23.53
C MET A 1 1.29 -44.59 23.44
N PHE A 2 1.20 -45.81 22.91
CA PHE A 2 0.06 -46.73 22.81
C PHE A 2 -1.21 -46.27 22.06
N ASP A 3 -2.00 -47.11 21.40
CA ASP A 3 -1.93 -48.45 20.79
C ASP A 3 -3.42 -48.78 20.52
N HIS A 4 -3.80 -49.15 19.31
CA HIS A 4 -4.28 -50.52 19.09
C HIS A 4 -4.74 -50.75 17.65
N GLN A 5 -4.07 -51.74 17.07
CA GLN A 5 -4.20 -52.34 15.77
C GLN A 5 -5.44 -53.25 15.63
N LEU A 6 -5.88 -53.38 14.37
CA LEU A 6 -6.42 -54.55 13.65
C LEU A 6 -7.39 -55.54 14.34
N LYS A 7 -8.47 -55.88 13.61
CA LYS A 7 -8.94 -57.27 13.45
C LYS A 7 -9.84 -57.49 12.22
N TYR A 8 -9.23 -58.10 11.21
CA TYR A 8 -9.69 -59.23 10.38
C TYR A 8 -11.16 -59.39 9.96
N ASN A 9 -11.37 -59.17 8.67
CA ASN A 9 -12.06 -60.00 7.66
C ASN A 9 -12.38 -61.45 8.05
N THR A 10 -13.67 -61.85 8.13
CA THR A 10 -14.17 -63.12 7.54
C THR A 10 -15.71 -63.22 7.57
N THR A 11 -16.26 -63.81 6.49
CA THR A 11 -17.50 -64.61 6.42
C THR A 11 -18.72 -63.98 5.75
N MET A 12 -18.66 -64.03 4.42
CA MET A 12 -19.80 -64.21 3.53
C MET A 12 -20.47 -65.58 3.76
N LYS A 13 -21.81 -65.62 3.80
CA LYS A 13 -22.74 -66.70 3.37
C LYS A 13 -23.79 -67.17 4.41
N LYS A 14 -25.05 -67.10 3.94
CA LYS A 14 -26.29 -67.82 4.29
C LYS A 14 -27.30 -67.11 5.20
N VAL A 15 -28.29 -66.47 4.56
CA VAL A 15 -29.71 -66.69 4.89
C VAL A 15 -30.49 -66.87 3.58
N ILE A 16 -31.36 -67.87 3.56
CA ILE A 16 -32.14 -68.47 2.46
C ILE A 16 -33.62 -68.10 2.64
N SER A 17 -34.39 -67.89 1.56
CA SER A 17 -35.85 -68.19 1.39
C SER A 17 -36.37 -67.54 0.09
N ILE A 18 -36.47 -68.22 -1.06
CA ILE A 18 -37.55 -69.13 -1.55
C ILE A 18 -38.93 -68.47 -1.69
N LEU A 19 -39.42 -68.37 -2.94
CA LEU A 19 -40.79 -68.73 -3.35
C LEU A 19 -40.79 -69.15 -4.83
N VAL A 20 -41.46 -70.28 -5.09
CA VAL A 20 -41.49 -71.12 -6.30
C VAL A 20 -42.91 -71.17 -6.84
N SER A 21 -43.08 -71.17 -8.18
CA SER A 21 -44.24 -71.70 -8.92
C SER A 21 -44.07 -71.37 -10.41
N PHE A 22 -44.17 -72.24 -11.43
CA PHE A 22 -44.67 -73.62 -11.59
C PHE A 22 -44.06 -74.23 -12.88
N GLN A 23 -43.83 -75.55 -12.89
CA GLN A 23 -43.31 -76.37 -14.02
C GLN A 23 -44.44 -76.82 -14.96
N LEU A 24 -44.13 -77.18 -16.23
CA LEU A 24 -44.37 -78.55 -16.73
C LEU A 24 -43.63 -78.88 -18.04
N VAL A 25 -43.38 -80.19 -18.18
CA VAL A 25 -42.55 -80.96 -19.13
C VAL A 25 -43.28 -81.31 -20.44
N GLY A 26 -42.56 -81.49 -21.55
CA GLY A 26 -43.07 -82.20 -22.73
C GLY A 26 -42.00 -82.47 -23.81
N LEU A 27 -41.80 -83.75 -24.14
CA LEU A 27 -40.71 -84.37 -24.88
C LEU A 27 -40.99 -84.48 -26.40
N MET A 28 -39.93 -84.44 -27.22
CA MET A 28 -39.72 -84.89 -28.63
C MET A 28 -40.88 -85.52 -29.45
N ILE A 29 -40.97 -85.16 -30.75
CA ILE A 29 -40.82 -86.05 -31.95
C ILE A 29 -41.17 -85.34 -33.29
N VAL A 30 -40.22 -85.45 -34.24
CA VAL A 30 -40.32 -85.54 -35.72
C VAL A 30 -40.51 -84.29 -36.62
N SER A 31 -39.49 -84.14 -37.47
CA SER A 31 -39.26 -83.42 -38.73
C SER A 31 -40.46 -83.14 -39.66
N PHE A 32 -40.47 -81.97 -40.34
CA PHE A 32 -40.73 -81.83 -41.80
C PHE A 32 -40.39 -80.42 -42.34
N PHE A 33 -39.44 -80.38 -43.28
CA PHE A 33 -39.17 -79.49 -44.43
C PHE A 33 -39.68 -78.02 -44.56
N LEU A 34 -38.69 -77.14 -44.86
CA LEU A 34 -38.64 -76.04 -45.85
C LEU A 34 -39.71 -74.92 -45.86
N SER A 35 -39.28 -73.67 -45.60
CA SER A 35 -39.22 -72.59 -46.62
C SER A 35 -39.07 -71.18 -46.03
N SER A 36 -38.23 -70.38 -46.70
CA SER A 36 -38.35 -68.92 -46.91
C SER A 36 -38.13 -67.95 -45.74
N CYS A 37 -36.92 -67.40 -45.66
CA CYS A 37 -36.71 -66.03 -45.17
C CYS A 37 -37.18 -65.00 -46.22
N GLN A 38 -37.68 -63.86 -45.72
CA GLN A 38 -37.78 -62.49 -46.28
C GLN A 38 -39.21 -61.92 -46.13
N GLN A 39 -39.44 -60.72 -45.61
CA GLN A 39 -38.55 -59.60 -45.29
C GLN A 39 -39.36 -58.64 -44.40
N ASP A 40 -38.89 -58.35 -43.18
CA ASP A 40 -39.34 -57.13 -42.52
C ASP A 40 -38.75 -55.98 -43.33
N ILE A 41 -39.62 -55.20 -43.96
CA ILE A 41 -39.27 -53.93 -44.59
C ILE A 41 -38.89 -53.00 -43.44
N LEU A 42 -37.59 -52.88 -43.18
CA LEU A 42 -37.06 -51.69 -42.54
C LEU A 42 -37.22 -50.57 -43.56
N ASP A 43 -38.11 -49.62 -43.28
CA ASP A 43 -38.01 -48.28 -43.86
C ASP A 43 -36.70 -47.67 -43.35
N ASP A 44 -35.62 -48.02 -44.02
CA ASP A 44 -34.33 -47.35 -43.93
C ASP A 44 -34.42 -46.13 -44.86
N GLU A 45 -35.30 -45.19 -44.52
CA GLU A 45 -35.09 -43.82 -44.97
C GLU A 45 -33.74 -43.42 -44.40
N ALA A 46 -32.73 -43.37 -45.27
CA ALA A 46 -31.41 -42.85 -44.95
C ALA A 46 -31.60 -41.47 -44.30
N LYS A 47 -31.57 -41.41 -42.97
CA LYS A 47 -31.48 -40.15 -42.24
C LYS A 47 -30.13 -39.58 -42.66
N GLY A 48 -30.17 -38.54 -43.49
CA GLY A 48 -28.97 -37.96 -44.10
C GLY A 48 -27.88 -37.61 -43.09
N GLU A 49 -26.72 -37.19 -43.59
CA GLU A 49 -25.57 -36.82 -42.75
C GLU A 49 -25.98 -35.86 -41.61
N ALA A 50 -25.48 -36.12 -40.39
CA ALA A 50 -25.76 -35.35 -39.18
C ALA A 50 -24.47 -35.04 -38.41
N LEU A 51 -24.54 -34.07 -37.49
CA LEU A 51 -23.45 -33.74 -36.55
C LEU A 51 -24.00 -33.67 -35.13
N GLY A 52 -23.32 -34.33 -34.19
CA GLY A 52 -23.61 -34.23 -32.77
C GLY A 52 -22.99 -32.99 -32.13
N GLY A 53 -23.58 -32.54 -31.01
CA GLY A 53 -23.08 -31.41 -30.23
C GLY A 53 -21.70 -31.66 -29.61
N PHE A 54 -21.00 -30.58 -29.30
CA PHE A 54 -19.66 -30.58 -28.72
C PHE A 54 -19.42 -29.31 -27.91
N THR A 55 -18.43 -29.32 -27.02
CA THR A 55 -18.20 -28.25 -26.03
C THR A 55 -16.83 -27.61 -26.17
N LEU A 56 -16.71 -26.38 -25.67
CA LEU A 56 -15.49 -25.57 -25.67
C LEU A 56 -14.63 -25.90 -24.45
N THR A 57 -13.31 -26.00 -24.62
CA THR A 57 -12.40 -26.37 -23.51
C THR A 57 -11.36 -25.29 -23.19
N ALA A 58 -10.83 -24.60 -24.20
CA ALA A 58 -9.86 -23.52 -24.00
C ALA A 58 -10.01 -22.41 -25.05
N PRO A 59 -9.68 -21.14 -24.71
CA PRO A 59 -9.43 -20.65 -23.36
C PRO A 59 -10.70 -20.70 -22.49
N SER A 60 -10.57 -20.61 -21.16
CA SER A 60 -11.73 -20.64 -20.26
C SER A 60 -12.67 -19.46 -20.52
N ASN A 61 -13.96 -19.63 -20.22
CA ASN A 61 -14.96 -18.56 -20.38
C ASN A 61 -14.56 -17.30 -19.57
N ASN A 62 -14.72 -16.12 -20.18
CA ASN A 62 -14.32 -14.81 -19.65
C ASN A 62 -12.81 -14.59 -19.52
N THR A 63 -11.99 -15.30 -20.32
CA THR A 63 -10.53 -15.03 -20.40
C THR A 63 -10.28 -13.59 -20.84
N THR A 64 -9.28 -12.94 -20.23
CA THR A 64 -8.75 -11.65 -20.69
C THR A 64 -7.37 -11.87 -21.30
N LEU A 65 -7.16 -11.39 -22.51
CA LEU A 65 -5.95 -11.56 -23.29
C LEU A 65 -5.40 -10.19 -23.70
N SER A 66 -4.30 -9.78 -23.09
CA SER A 66 -3.57 -8.58 -23.51
C SER A 66 -2.45 -8.97 -24.47
N LEU A 67 -2.58 -8.57 -25.74
CA LEU A 67 -1.57 -8.84 -26.75
C LEU A 67 -0.34 -7.93 -26.50
N ASN A 68 0.85 -8.52 -26.46
CA ASN A 68 2.10 -7.79 -26.26
C ASN A 68 2.96 -7.83 -27.52
N ALA A 69 3.25 -6.66 -28.09
CA ALA A 69 4.02 -6.53 -29.33
C ALA A 69 5.49 -6.98 -29.19
N ALA A 70 6.02 -7.13 -27.97
CA ALA A 70 7.34 -7.72 -27.73
C ALA A 70 7.36 -9.25 -27.97
N TYR A 71 6.18 -9.88 -28.01
CA TYR A 71 6.00 -11.32 -28.20
C TYR A 71 5.04 -11.63 -29.36
N PRO A 72 5.30 -11.14 -30.59
CA PRO A 72 4.36 -11.26 -31.70
C PRO A 72 4.09 -12.71 -32.09
N THR A 73 5.04 -13.62 -31.84
CA THR A 73 4.95 -15.05 -32.14
C THR A 73 4.37 -15.88 -30.99
N LYS A 74 4.00 -15.27 -29.85
CA LYS A 74 3.41 -16.01 -28.73
C LYS A 74 2.06 -16.57 -29.14
N GLU A 75 1.88 -17.87 -28.93
CA GLU A 75 0.70 -18.60 -29.38
C GLU A 75 -0.42 -18.57 -28.34
N VAL A 76 -1.65 -18.58 -28.85
CA VAL A 76 -2.90 -18.77 -28.12
C VAL A 76 -3.57 -19.99 -28.71
N LEU A 77 -3.78 -21.00 -27.86
CA LEU A 77 -4.47 -22.22 -28.22
C LEU A 77 -5.95 -22.09 -27.90
N ILE A 78 -6.80 -22.21 -28.92
CA ILE A 78 -8.25 -22.34 -28.81
C ILE A 78 -8.59 -23.80 -29.06
N GLN A 79 -9.36 -24.43 -28.17
CA GLN A 79 -9.60 -25.87 -28.20
C GLN A 79 -11.04 -26.23 -27.84
N TRP A 80 -11.56 -27.30 -28.45
CA TRP A 80 -12.90 -27.84 -28.24
C TRP A 80 -12.90 -29.37 -28.40
N GLY A 81 -14.00 -30.01 -27.98
CA GLY A 81 -14.25 -31.42 -28.26
C GLY A 81 -14.69 -31.67 -29.70
N ALA A 82 -14.43 -32.86 -30.26
CA ALA A 82 -14.90 -33.20 -31.60
C ALA A 82 -16.44 -33.30 -31.64
N ALA A 83 -17.04 -32.77 -32.73
CA ALA A 83 -18.44 -33.07 -33.06
C ALA A 83 -18.56 -34.57 -33.40
N GLN A 84 -19.58 -35.23 -32.86
CA GLN A 84 -19.81 -36.65 -33.18
C GLN A 84 -20.26 -36.76 -34.65
N PRO A 85 -19.51 -37.46 -35.52
CA PRO A 85 -19.90 -37.61 -36.93
C PRO A 85 -21.16 -38.47 -37.03
N GLY A 86 -22.06 -38.11 -37.96
CA GLY A 86 -23.26 -38.87 -38.26
C GLY A 86 -22.95 -40.21 -38.93
N VAL A 87 -22.67 -40.21 -40.25
CA VAL A 87 -22.53 -41.46 -41.01
C VAL A 87 -21.15 -41.62 -41.62
N SER A 88 -20.63 -40.67 -42.40
CA SER A 88 -19.36 -40.91 -43.13
C SER A 88 -18.43 -39.71 -43.34
N ILE A 89 -18.93 -38.47 -43.27
CA ILE A 89 -18.13 -37.28 -43.56
C ILE A 89 -17.58 -36.67 -42.27
N LYS A 90 -16.24 -36.52 -42.20
CA LYS A 90 -15.59 -35.83 -41.08
C LYS A 90 -15.91 -34.33 -41.14
N PRO A 91 -16.29 -33.71 -40.01
CA PRO A 91 -16.51 -32.27 -39.98
C PRO A 91 -15.19 -31.51 -40.12
N THR A 92 -15.29 -30.34 -40.75
CA THR A 92 -14.33 -29.25 -40.60
C THR A 92 -14.85 -28.24 -39.58
N TYR A 93 -13.96 -27.43 -38.99
CA TYR A 93 -14.30 -26.49 -37.93
C TYR A 93 -13.88 -25.07 -38.29
N LYS A 94 -14.70 -24.11 -37.89
CA LYS A 94 -14.39 -22.68 -37.90
C LYS A 94 -14.62 -22.08 -36.52
N TRP A 95 -13.64 -21.36 -36.02
CA TRP A 95 -13.81 -20.48 -34.87
C TRP A 95 -14.50 -19.19 -35.34
N VAL A 96 -15.61 -18.85 -34.69
CA VAL A 96 -16.39 -17.65 -35.00
C VAL A 96 -16.50 -16.77 -33.76
N ALA A 97 -16.30 -15.47 -33.92
CA ALA A 97 -16.42 -14.51 -32.83
C ALA A 97 -17.09 -13.22 -33.28
N SER A 98 -17.90 -12.65 -32.39
CA SER A 98 -18.59 -11.37 -32.55
C SER A 98 -18.35 -10.50 -31.33
N ILE A 99 -18.56 -9.19 -31.46
CA ILE A 99 -18.61 -8.30 -30.29
C ILE A 99 -19.63 -8.86 -29.28
N LYS A 100 -19.34 -8.81 -27.99
CA LYS A 100 -20.20 -9.34 -26.94
C LYS A 100 -21.62 -8.79 -27.06
N GLY A 101 -22.60 -9.69 -27.15
CA GLY A 101 -24.01 -9.37 -27.42
C GLY A 101 -24.39 -9.25 -28.91
N GLY A 102 -23.43 -9.42 -29.82
CA GLY A 102 -23.63 -9.48 -31.26
C GLY A 102 -24.03 -10.87 -31.77
N ASP A 103 -24.32 -10.97 -33.06
CA ASP A 103 -24.78 -12.19 -33.72
C ASP A 103 -23.59 -13.04 -34.23
N LEU A 104 -23.55 -14.31 -33.83
CA LEU A 104 -22.52 -15.28 -34.27
C LEU A 104 -22.80 -15.86 -35.67
N ASN A 105 -23.99 -15.65 -36.22
CA ASN A 105 -24.30 -16.01 -37.62
C ASN A 105 -23.72 -15.00 -38.61
N THR A 106 -23.41 -13.77 -38.16
CA THR A 106 -22.69 -12.75 -38.92
C THR A 106 -21.43 -12.35 -38.15
N PRO A 107 -20.44 -13.25 -38.03
CA PRO A 107 -19.36 -13.06 -37.09
C PRO A 107 -18.40 -11.95 -37.51
N LEU A 108 -17.84 -11.25 -36.53
CA LEU A 108 -16.75 -10.30 -36.74
C LEU A 108 -15.50 -11.00 -37.28
N LEU A 109 -15.20 -12.18 -36.75
CA LEU A 109 -14.08 -13.04 -37.16
C LEU A 109 -14.60 -14.44 -37.45
N SER A 110 -14.14 -15.03 -38.56
CA SER A 110 -14.41 -16.42 -38.92
C SER A 110 -13.12 -17.04 -39.44
N ILE A 111 -12.49 -17.90 -38.65
CA ILE A 111 -11.16 -18.45 -38.92
C ILE A 111 -11.27 -19.99 -38.95
N PRO A 112 -10.84 -20.68 -40.02
CA PRO A 112 -10.77 -22.13 -40.01
C PRO A 112 -9.82 -22.62 -38.93
N SER A 113 -10.11 -23.77 -38.32
CA SER A 113 -9.20 -24.40 -37.37
C SER A 113 -7.89 -24.86 -38.03
N ASP A 114 -6.95 -25.35 -37.22
CA ASP A 114 -5.67 -25.84 -37.73
C ASP A 114 -5.88 -26.97 -38.76
N ASN A 115 -4.85 -27.22 -39.58
CA ASN A 115 -4.90 -28.18 -40.68
C ASN A 115 -6.08 -27.93 -41.64
N ASN A 116 -6.31 -26.65 -41.99
CA ASN A 116 -7.40 -26.21 -42.87
C ASN A 116 -8.80 -26.61 -42.40
N GLY A 117 -9.06 -26.49 -41.09
CA GLY A 117 -10.35 -26.81 -40.51
C GLY A 117 -10.48 -28.25 -40.00
N ASN A 118 -9.48 -29.11 -40.18
CA ASN A 118 -9.62 -30.53 -39.83
C ASN A 118 -9.35 -30.84 -38.36
N ASP A 119 -8.70 -29.93 -37.64
CA ASP A 119 -8.32 -30.14 -36.25
C ASP A 119 -9.35 -29.55 -35.28
N THR A 120 -9.43 -30.09 -34.06
CA THR A 120 -10.30 -29.60 -32.98
C THR A 120 -9.63 -28.52 -32.13
N HIS A 121 -8.66 -27.83 -32.71
CA HIS A 121 -7.97 -26.69 -32.10
C HIS A 121 -7.56 -25.69 -33.18
N LEU A 122 -7.36 -24.45 -32.76
CA LEU A 122 -6.87 -23.35 -33.57
C LEU A 122 -5.73 -22.67 -32.81
N THR A 123 -4.56 -22.59 -33.43
CA THR A 123 -3.36 -21.96 -32.87
C THR A 123 -3.14 -20.61 -33.54
N LEU A 124 -3.30 -19.52 -32.79
CA LEU A 124 -3.09 -18.17 -33.29
C LEU A 124 -1.92 -17.52 -32.58
N THR A 125 -1.02 -16.88 -33.33
CA THR A 125 -0.02 -16.00 -32.72
C THR A 125 -0.66 -14.67 -32.30
N TYR A 126 -0.06 -13.98 -31.33
CA TYR A 126 -0.49 -12.63 -30.94
C TYR A 126 -0.57 -11.69 -32.15
N LYS A 127 0.39 -11.78 -33.07
CA LYS A 127 0.38 -10.98 -34.31
C LYS A 127 -0.82 -11.30 -35.20
N THR A 128 -1.14 -12.58 -35.36
CA THR A 128 -2.30 -13.01 -36.17
C THR A 128 -3.61 -12.50 -35.57
N ILE A 129 -3.76 -12.56 -34.25
CA ILE A 129 -4.94 -12.02 -33.56
C ILE A 129 -5.03 -10.50 -33.76
N ASP A 130 -3.93 -9.78 -33.55
CA ASP A 130 -3.92 -8.32 -33.71
C ASP A 130 -4.26 -7.88 -35.14
N ASP A 131 -3.69 -8.55 -36.15
CA ASP A 131 -3.97 -8.28 -37.56
C ASP A 131 -5.44 -8.55 -37.92
N ALA A 132 -6.02 -9.62 -37.39
CA ALA A 132 -7.42 -9.96 -37.60
C ALA A 132 -8.36 -8.90 -37.00
N LEU A 133 -8.08 -8.45 -35.77
CA LEU A 133 -8.86 -7.39 -35.12
C LEU A 133 -8.69 -6.03 -35.80
N LYS A 134 -7.51 -5.73 -36.33
CA LYS A 134 -7.26 -4.55 -37.14
C LYS A 134 -8.07 -4.56 -38.43
N ALA A 135 -8.08 -5.70 -39.13
CA ALA A 135 -8.88 -5.89 -40.35
C ALA A 135 -10.38 -5.77 -40.06
N ALA A 136 -10.80 -6.15 -38.85
CA ALA A 136 -12.17 -5.98 -38.35
C ALA A 136 -12.50 -4.54 -37.88
N GLY A 137 -11.58 -3.58 -38.02
CA GLY A 137 -11.81 -2.16 -37.72
C GLY A 137 -11.69 -1.78 -36.24
N ILE A 138 -11.21 -2.67 -35.38
CA ILE A 138 -10.90 -2.34 -33.98
C ILE A 138 -9.64 -1.48 -33.95
N PRO A 139 -9.57 -0.34 -33.26
CA PRO A 139 -8.38 0.53 -33.23
C PRO A 139 -7.22 -0.08 -32.42
N ASP A 140 -5.98 0.33 -32.72
CA ASP A 140 -4.79 -0.07 -31.97
C ASP A 140 -4.93 0.34 -30.49
N GLN A 141 -4.37 -0.44 -29.56
CA GLN A 141 -4.58 -0.32 -28.10
C GLN A 141 -6.04 -0.44 -27.62
N GLY A 142 -6.99 -0.68 -28.52
CA GLY A 142 -8.39 -0.91 -28.17
C GLY A 142 -8.58 -2.25 -27.45
N GLN A 143 -9.43 -2.23 -26.43
CA GLN A 143 -10.00 -3.44 -25.83
C GLN A 143 -11.30 -3.79 -26.54
N VAL A 144 -11.49 -5.05 -26.88
CA VAL A 144 -12.74 -5.58 -27.44
C VAL A 144 -13.20 -6.79 -26.65
N ASP A 145 -14.44 -6.74 -26.19
CA ASP A 145 -15.12 -7.88 -25.60
C ASP A 145 -15.81 -8.68 -26.70
N LEU A 146 -15.45 -9.95 -26.84
CA LEU A 146 -16.00 -10.87 -27.83
C LEU A 146 -16.81 -11.98 -27.14
N VAL A 147 -17.87 -12.41 -27.81
CA VAL A 147 -18.48 -13.72 -27.63
C VAL A 147 -18.03 -14.61 -28.79
N TRP A 148 -17.69 -15.87 -28.52
CA TRP A 148 -17.20 -16.80 -29.52
C TRP A 148 -17.78 -18.20 -29.36
N ALA A 149 -17.80 -18.91 -30.49
CA ALA A 149 -18.23 -20.30 -30.62
C ALA A 149 -17.41 -20.98 -31.72
N VAL A 150 -17.67 -22.27 -31.92
CA VAL A 150 -17.10 -23.03 -33.04
C VAL A 150 -18.23 -23.61 -33.87
N ILE A 151 -18.14 -23.49 -35.19
CA ILE A 151 -19.05 -24.11 -36.15
C ILE A 151 -18.37 -25.36 -36.72
N ALA A 152 -18.98 -26.53 -36.55
CA ALA A 152 -18.63 -27.76 -37.23
C ALA A 152 -19.47 -27.89 -38.51
N ASP A 153 -18.84 -28.25 -39.63
CA ASP A 153 -19.46 -28.35 -40.96
C ASP A 153 -18.97 -29.62 -41.69
N ASN A 154 -19.90 -30.49 -42.10
CA ASN A 154 -19.60 -31.69 -42.88
C ASN A 154 -20.04 -31.58 -44.36
N GLY A 155 -20.36 -30.37 -44.83
CA GLY A 155 -20.84 -30.07 -46.17
C GLY A 155 -22.35 -30.27 -46.37
N SER A 156 -23.03 -30.97 -45.45
CA SER A 156 -24.49 -31.16 -45.47
C SER A 156 -25.19 -30.43 -44.33
N VAL A 157 -24.56 -30.39 -43.15
CA VAL A 157 -25.12 -29.80 -41.92
C VAL A 157 -24.03 -29.00 -41.21
N GLN A 158 -24.44 -27.88 -40.61
CA GLN A 158 -23.62 -27.10 -39.70
C GLN A 158 -24.19 -27.15 -38.28
N VAL A 159 -23.33 -27.36 -37.29
CA VAL A 159 -23.68 -27.34 -35.86
C VAL A 159 -22.71 -26.42 -35.11
N GLN A 160 -23.26 -25.50 -34.34
CA GLN A 160 -22.49 -24.68 -33.40
C GLN A 160 -22.18 -25.49 -32.13
N SER A 161 -21.05 -25.20 -31.48
CA SER A 161 -20.76 -25.64 -30.13
C SER A 161 -21.93 -25.34 -29.17
N THR A 162 -22.16 -26.25 -28.23
CA THR A 162 -23.26 -26.15 -27.25
C THR A 162 -23.12 -24.89 -26.39
N ASP A 163 -21.88 -24.56 -26.04
CA ASP A 163 -21.55 -23.38 -25.25
C ASP A 163 -21.02 -22.26 -26.15
N THR A 164 -21.21 -21.03 -25.68
CA THR A 164 -20.49 -19.84 -26.16
C THR A 164 -19.64 -19.28 -25.04
N TYR A 165 -18.41 -18.90 -25.32
CA TYR A 165 -17.51 -18.30 -24.34
C TYR A 165 -17.29 -16.81 -24.64
N ASN A 166 -17.03 -16.04 -23.60
CA ASN A 166 -16.57 -14.67 -23.70
C ASN A 166 -15.04 -14.63 -23.65
N ILE A 167 -14.45 -13.71 -24.39
CA ILE A 167 -13.04 -13.35 -24.28
C ILE A 167 -12.89 -11.84 -24.43
N SER A 168 -12.12 -11.21 -23.55
CA SER A 168 -11.75 -9.80 -23.68
C SER A 168 -10.34 -9.73 -24.26
N ILE A 169 -10.14 -9.02 -25.36
CA ILE A 169 -8.83 -8.91 -26.02
C ILE A 169 -8.41 -7.45 -26.09
N THR A 170 -7.23 -7.14 -25.56
CA THR A 170 -6.58 -5.84 -25.76
C THR A 170 -5.57 -5.96 -26.89
N ARG A 171 -5.75 -5.15 -27.94
CA ARG A 171 -4.88 -5.11 -29.14
C ARG A 171 -3.47 -4.62 -28.83
N PHE A 172 -2.56 -4.78 -29.80
CA PHE A 172 -1.19 -4.28 -29.65
C PHE A 172 -1.13 -2.78 -29.38
N GLY A 173 -0.25 -2.45 -28.45
CA GLY A 173 0.33 -1.13 -28.26
C GLY A 173 1.85 -1.20 -28.31
N VAL A 174 2.51 -0.40 -27.49
CA VAL A 174 3.94 -0.58 -27.22
C VAL A 174 4.14 -1.92 -26.51
N GLY A 175 5.10 -2.72 -26.99
CA GLY A 175 5.44 -4.00 -26.39
C GLY A 175 6.64 -3.85 -25.47
N LEU A 176 6.57 -4.45 -24.29
CA LEU A 176 7.65 -4.50 -23.31
C LEU A 176 8.00 -5.95 -23.00
N THR A 177 9.29 -6.28 -22.97
CA THR A 177 9.73 -7.62 -22.55
C THR A 177 9.59 -7.81 -21.04
N ASP A 178 9.44 -9.05 -20.62
CA ASP A 178 9.59 -9.48 -19.23
C ASP A 178 11.02 -9.21 -18.74
N PHE A 179 11.14 -8.94 -17.45
CA PHE A 179 12.42 -8.67 -16.80
C PHE A 179 12.41 -9.10 -15.34
N THR A 180 13.61 -9.41 -14.83
CA THR A 180 13.83 -9.99 -13.50
C THR A 180 14.45 -9.00 -12.52
N LEU A 181 14.31 -9.28 -11.22
CA LEU A 181 14.88 -8.49 -10.13
C LEU A 181 16.23 -9.10 -9.70
N TYR A 182 17.27 -8.27 -9.57
CA TYR A 182 18.60 -8.72 -9.17
C TYR A 182 18.89 -8.51 -7.67
N GLY A 183 18.44 -7.40 -7.09
CA GLY A 183 18.64 -7.12 -5.67
C GLY A 183 17.87 -5.89 -5.18
N PRO A 184 17.56 -5.77 -3.88
CA PRO A 184 17.83 -6.75 -2.82
C PRO A 184 17.02 -8.04 -3.01
N LYS A 185 17.68 -9.20 -2.87
CA LYS A 185 17.01 -10.51 -3.02
C LYS A 185 16.09 -10.78 -1.83
N SER A 186 15.07 -11.62 -2.05
CA SER A 186 14.22 -12.09 -0.96
C SER A 186 15.03 -12.67 0.19
N THR A 187 14.69 -12.26 1.41
CA THR A 187 15.26 -12.74 2.66
C THR A 187 14.22 -12.75 3.76
N THR A 188 14.42 -13.60 4.77
CA THR A 188 13.62 -13.61 6.00
C THR A 188 14.35 -12.92 7.16
N ALA A 189 15.64 -12.59 6.99
CA ALA A 189 16.41 -11.87 7.99
C ALA A 189 16.03 -10.39 7.98
N SER A 190 15.69 -9.85 9.15
CA SER A 190 15.44 -8.42 9.30
C SER A 190 16.74 -7.64 9.28
N THR A 191 16.77 -6.54 8.54
CA THR A 191 17.90 -5.60 8.51
C THR A 191 17.49 -4.31 9.22
N GLU A 192 18.30 -3.87 10.18
CA GLU A 192 18.13 -2.56 10.79
C GLU A 192 18.60 -1.50 9.79
N LEU A 193 17.73 -0.53 9.51
CA LEU A 193 18.12 0.63 8.71
C LEU A 193 18.95 1.57 9.58
N GLU A 194 19.78 2.37 8.94
CA GLU A 194 20.72 3.30 9.59
C GLU A 194 20.68 4.66 8.90
N THR A 195 20.73 5.74 9.66
CA THR A 195 20.83 7.12 9.15
C THR A 195 21.94 7.23 8.10
N GLY A 196 21.65 7.90 6.98
CA GLY A 196 22.63 8.11 5.90
C GLY A 196 22.97 6.86 5.09
N GLY A 197 22.47 5.68 5.47
CA GLY A 197 22.61 4.44 4.70
C GLY A 197 21.73 4.43 3.45
N THR A 198 22.04 3.52 2.51
CA THR A 198 21.30 3.40 1.25
C THR A 198 20.96 1.95 0.92
N LEU A 199 19.81 1.76 0.28
CA LEU A 199 19.40 0.51 -0.37
C LEU A 199 19.40 0.70 -1.88
N LYS A 200 20.02 -0.25 -2.59
CA LYS A 200 20.04 -0.27 -4.06
C LYS A 200 19.12 -1.36 -4.58
N PHE A 201 18.05 -0.94 -5.25
CA PHE A 201 17.17 -1.82 -6.02
C PHE A 201 17.69 -1.91 -7.44
N ILE A 202 17.96 -3.12 -7.93
CA ILE A 202 18.60 -3.38 -9.22
C ILE A 202 17.80 -4.45 -9.95
N TRP A 203 17.54 -4.24 -11.23
CA TRP A 203 16.79 -5.16 -12.07
C TRP A 203 17.37 -5.25 -13.48
N GLN A 204 16.90 -6.25 -14.22
CA GLN A 204 17.22 -6.42 -15.62
C GLN A 204 16.54 -5.34 -16.47
N LYS A 205 17.27 -4.79 -17.44
CA LYS A 205 16.69 -3.84 -18.42
C LYS A 205 15.60 -4.53 -19.25
N THR A 206 14.45 -3.89 -19.38
CA THR A 206 13.45 -4.29 -20.38
C THR A 206 13.68 -3.59 -21.71
N THR A 207 13.33 -4.28 -22.80
CA THR A 207 13.33 -3.73 -24.16
C THR A 207 11.91 -3.32 -24.54
N SER A 208 11.82 -2.21 -25.28
CA SER A 208 10.56 -1.72 -25.83
C SER A 208 10.55 -1.85 -27.34
N THR A 209 9.41 -2.18 -27.93
CA THR A 209 9.23 -2.11 -29.38
C THR A 209 9.19 -0.67 -29.90
N SER A 210 8.89 0.31 -29.05
CA SER A 210 8.89 1.74 -29.39
C SER A 210 8.99 2.63 -28.15
N GLY A 211 9.64 3.79 -28.29
CA GLY A 211 9.79 4.76 -27.20
C GLY A 211 10.83 4.36 -26.14
N ALA A 212 11.21 5.34 -25.31
CA ALA A 212 12.09 5.12 -24.18
C ALA A 212 11.33 4.44 -23.03
N VAL A 213 12.05 3.61 -22.27
CA VAL A 213 11.51 2.95 -21.08
C VAL A 213 11.89 3.76 -19.84
N SER A 214 10.90 4.00 -18.97
CA SER A 214 11.10 4.51 -17.62
C SER A 214 10.64 3.51 -16.56
N TYR A 215 11.21 3.55 -15.36
CA TYR A 215 10.91 2.62 -14.28
C TYR A 215 10.45 3.33 -13.00
N LYS A 216 9.55 2.67 -12.29
CA LYS A 216 9.23 2.94 -10.88
C LYS A 216 9.41 1.68 -10.06
N VAL A 217 10.02 1.80 -8.89
CA VAL A 217 10.05 0.75 -7.87
C VAL A 217 8.82 0.92 -6.99
N LEU A 218 8.05 -0.14 -6.82
CA LEU A 218 6.88 -0.18 -5.96
C LEU A 218 7.25 -0.99 -4.73
N VAL A 219 7.17 -0.38 -3.55
CA VAL A 219 7.44 -1.02 -2.26
C VAL A 219 6.17 -0.98 -1.43
N SER A 220 5.72 -2.12 -0.94
CA SER A 220 4.58 -2.25 -0.04
C SER A 220 4.96 -3.06 1.18
N ASP A 221 4.09 -3.06 2.18
CA ASP A 221 4.10 -4.13 3.19
C ASP A 221 3.56 -5.42 2.53
N ALA A 222 4.21 -6.54 2.78
CA ALA A 222 3.78 -7.86 2.30
C ALA A 222 2.41 -8.25 2.88
N ASP A 223 2.12 -7.83 4.10
CA ASP A 223 0.84 -8.10 4.77
C ASP A 223 -0.25 -7.10 4.36
N ASN A 224 0.13 -5.98 3.74
CA ASN A 224 -0.78 -4.96 3.23
C ASN A 224 -0.33 -4.43 1.85
N PRO A 225 -0.51 -5.22 0.78
CA PRO A 225 -0.01 -4.89 -0.56
C PRO A 225 -0.68 -3.66 -1.19
N ASN A 226 -1.83 -3.23 -0.66
CA ASN A 226 -2.53 -2.04 -1.12
C ASN A 226 -1.85 -0.74 -0.65
N ASN A 227 -1.03 -0.80 0.40
CA ASN A 227 -0.32 0.36 0.94
C ASN A 227 1.04 0.57 0.26
N LYS A 228 1.03 0.64 -1.07
CA LYS A 228 2.24 0.83 -1.87
C LYS A 228 2.77 2.26 -1.80
N VAL A 229 4.10 2.37 -1.79
CA VAL A 229 4.87 3.58 -2.05
C VAL A 229 5.58 3.39 -3.39
N GLU A 230 5.55 4.42 -4.24
CA GLU A 230 6.19 4.41 -5.55
C GLU A 230 7.41 5.34 -5.55
N PHE A 231 8.54 4.83 -6.00
CA PHE A 231 9.79 5.59 -6.16
C PHE A 231 10.20 5.56 -7.63
N VAL A 232 10.45 6.72 -8.22
CA VAL A 232 11.00 6.81 -9.59
C VAL A 232 12.46 6.35 -9.55
N SER A 233 12.89 5.52 -10.51
CA SER A 233 14.28 5.05 -10.54
C SER A 233 15.28 6.18 -10.80
N ASP A 234 16.57 5.89 -10.62
CA ASP A 234 17.64 6.87 -10.82
C ASP A 234 17.61 7.43 -12.26
N ASN A 235 18.22 8.61 -12.45
CA ASN A 235 18.22 9.33 -13.72
C ASN A 235 16.80 9.59 -14.26
N SER A 236 15.90 10.07 -13.38
CA SER A 236 14.49 10.37 -13.70
C SER A 236 13.72 9.20 -14.31
N GLY A 237 13.99 7.98 -13.84
CA GLY A 237 13.31 6.77 -14.28
C GLY A 237 14.05 6.00 -15.37
N ALA A 238 15.14 6.52 -15.95
CA ALA A 238 15.78 5.89 -17.10
C ALA A 238 16.70 4.70 -16.71
N ASP A 239 17.24 4.72 -15.50
CA ASP A 239 18.21 3.72 -15.07
C ASP A 239 17.52 2.47 -14.50
N THR A 240 18.20 1.33 -14.60
CA THR A 240 17.75 0.05 -14.04
C THR A 240 18.21 -0.16 -12.60
N VAL A 241 18.38 0.95 -11.89
CA VAL A 241 18.73 1.03 -10.48
C VAL A 241 17.93 2.14 -9.82
N LEU A 242 17.51 1.92 -8.59
CA LEU A 242 17.08 2.96 -7.67
C LEU A 242 18.00 2.92 -6.46
N THR A 243 18.64 4.04 -6.17
CA THR A 243 19.39 4.25 -4.93
C THR A 243 18.51 5.03 -3.96
N LEU A 244 17.93 4.34 -2.97
CA LEU A 244 17.04 4.92 -1.98
C LEU A 244 17.78 5.09 -0.65
N THR A 245 17.71 6.26 -0.02
CA THR A 245 18.23 6.43 1.34
C THR A 245 17.33 5.71 2.34
N HIS A 246 17.93 5.21 3.41
CA HIS A 246 17.19 4.62 4.53
C HIS A 246 16.19 5.61 5.11
N ASP A 247 16.57 6.88 5.20
CA ASP A 247 15.72 7.97 5.70
C ASP A 247 14.47 8.14 4.83
N ALA A 248 14.62 8.19 3.51
CA ALA A 248 13.50 8.35 2.58
C ALA A 248 12.55 7.14 2.60
N LEU A 249 13.09 5.93 2.74
CA LEU A 249 12.27 4.73 2.90
C LEU A 249 11.48 4.78 4.21
N SER A 250 12.15 5.10 5.31
CA SER A 250 11.52 5.25 6.62
C SER A 250 10.45 6.34 6.61
N ASP A 251 10.75 7.53 6.14
CA ASP A 251 9.79 8.65 6.05
C ASP A 251 8.52 8.23 5.29
N ALA A 252 8.67 7.54 4.17
CA ALA A 252 7.54 7.11 3.36
C ALA A 252 6.60 6.14 4.11
N PHE A 253 7.15 5.24 4.92
CA PHE A 253 6.34 4.30 5.71
C PHE A 253 5.84 4.94 7.01
N LEU A 254 6.63 5.78 7.70
CA LEU A 254 6.15 6.51 8.87
C LEU A 254 4.97 7.45 8.52
N ALA A 255 5.00 8.09 7.36
CA ALA A 255 3.88 8.89 6.84
C ALA A 255 2.60 8.06 6.57
N LYS A 256 2.73 6.73 6.47
CA LYS A 256 1.61 5.77 6.36
C LYS A 256 1.18 5.21 7.71
N GLY A 257 1.74 5.69 8.82
CA GLY A 257 1.37 5.29 10.19
C GLY A 257 2.19 4.13 10.76
N TYR A 258 3.21 3.64 10.04
CA TYR A 258 4.12 2.63 10.59
C TYR A 258 4.95 3.22 11.74
N GLN A 259 5.47 2.35 12.60
CA GLN A 259 6.23 2.74 13.78
C GLN A 259 7.72 2.45 13.57
N ALA A 260 8.57 3.37 14.02
CA ALA A 260 10.02 3.17 14.02
C ALA A 260 10.42 2.02 14.95
N GLY A 261 11.47 1.29 14.60
CA GLY A 261 11.95 0.12 15.34
C GLY A 261 11.02 -1.10 15.28
N ALA A 262 9.85 -1.00 14.66
CA ALA A 262 8.99 -2.15 14.38
C ALA A 262 9.41 -2.80 13.04
N PRO A 263 9.42 -4.14 12.95
CA PRO A 263 9.72 -4.81 11.69
C PRO A 263 8.60 -4.55 10.68
N VAL A 264 8.99 -4.23 9.45
CA VAL A 264 8.11 -4.15 8.29
C VAL A 264 8.62 -5.12 7.23
N SER A 265 7.79 -6.07 6.84
CA SER A 265 8.10 -7.05 5.78
C SER A 265 7.88 -6.39 4.42
N LEU A 266 8.88 -5.70 3.88
CA LEU A 266 8.71 -5.00 2.60
C LEU A 266 8.61 -6.02 1.46
N SER A 267 7.60 -5.87 0.60
CA SER A 267 7.53 -6.52 -0.71
C SER A 267 7.79 -5.47 -1.78
N TRP A 268 8.72 -5.74 -2.70
CA TRP A 268 9.02 -4.80 -3.77
C TRP A 268 8.97 -5.43 -5.17
N THR A 269 8.50 -4.62 -6.11
CA THR A 269 8.39 -4.91 -7.55
C THR A 269 8.85 -3.70 -8.34
N VAL A 270 8.98 -3.84 -9.66
CA VAL A 270 9.30 -2.72 -10.55
C VAL A 270 8.28 -2.68 -11.67
N ASN A 271 7.76 -1.50 -11.98
CA ASN A 271 6.97 -1.26 -13.18
C ASN A 271 7.82 -0.54 -14.23
N ALA A 272 8.03 -1.18 -15.37
CA ALA A 272 8.56 -0.55 -16.57
C ALA A 272 7.42 0.08 -17.37
N THR A 273 7.64 1.26 -17.94
CA THR A 273 6.65 1.99 -18.74
C THR A 273 7.27 2.51 -20.03
N ALA A 274 6.58 2.36 -21.15
CA ALA A 274 6.91 3.00 -22.43
C ALA A 274 5.63 3.43 -23.15
N GLY A 275 5.44 4.73 -23.35
CA GLY A 275 4.15 5.27 -23.79
C GLY A 275 3.04 4.93 -22.79
N SER A 276 1.96 4.32 -23.27
CA SER A 276 0.85 3.81 -22.45
C SER A 276 1.06 2.39 -21.92
N ALA A 277 2.09 1.68 -22.38
CA ALA A 277 2.34 0.31 -21.96
C ALA A 277 3.07 0.29 -20.61
N THR A 278 2.60 -0.59 -19.72
CA THR A 278 3.24 -0.87 -18.44
C THR A 278 3.45 -2.37 -18.30
N GLN A 279 4.63 -2.76 -17.82
CA GLN A 279 5.00 -4.14 -17.56
C GLN A 279 5.61 -4.24 -16.16
N PRO A 280 4.96 -4.94 -15.20
CA PRO A 280 5.57 -5.26 -13.92
C PRO A 280 6.69 -6.30 -14.08
N SER A 281 7.61 -6.32 -13.13
CA SER A 281 8.60 -7.39 -12.98
C SER A 281 7.90 -8.74 -12.76
N ILE A 282 8.51 -9.82 -13.24
CA ILE A 282 7.87 -11.14 -13.21
C ILE A 282 7.72 -11.74 -11.80
N TYR A 283 8.51 -11.25 -10.84
CA TYR A 283 8.44 -11.63 -9.43
C TYR A 283 8.53 -10.39 -8.54
N SER A 284 8.16 -10.55 -7.29
CA SER A 284 8.44 -9.64 -6.19
C SER A 284 9.56 -10.19 -5.30
N ASN A 285 10.30 -9.31 -4.65
CA ASN A 285 11.26 -9.68 -3.62
C ASN A 285 10.78 -9.19 -2.24
N SER A 286 11.08 -9.97 -1.19
CA SER A 286 10.72 -9.66 0.20
C SER A 286 11.95 -9.23 1.02
N LEU A 287 11.89 -8.09 1.68
CA LEU A 287 12.96 -7.52 2.49
C LEU A 287 12.39 -7.02 3.83
N PRO A 288 12.46 -7.82 4.90
CA PRO A 288 12.12 -7.35 6.23
C PRO A 288 13.13 -6.31 6.72
N VAL A 289 12.64 -5.15 7.17
CA VAL A 289 13.49 -4.07 7.71
C VAL A 289 12.95 -3.56 9.04
N LEU A 290 13.82 -3.00 9.87
CA LEU A 290 13.41 -2.15 10.99
C LEU A 290 13.56 -0.70 10.57
N LEU A 291 12.47 0.05 10.57
CA LEU A 291 12.48 1.46 10.17
C LEU A 291 13.25 2.30 11.20
N ILE A 292 14.13 3.17 10.72
CA ILE A 292 14.62 4.29 11.54
C ILE A 292 13.53 5.33 11.73
N GLY A 293 13.58 6.03 12.85
CA GLY A 293 12.64 7.10 13.16
C GLY A 293 13.29 8.28 13.83
N LYS A 294 12.51 9.34 13.94
CA LYS A 294 12.89 10.61 14.56
C LYS A 294 13.26 10.41 16.04
N PRO A 295 14.13 11.28 16.61
CA PRO A 295 14.51 11.17 18.01
C PRO A 295 13.30 11.39 18.93
N THR A 296 13.33 10.76 20.11
CA THR A 296 12.31 10.91 21.16
C THR A 296 12.83 11.70 22.37
N LYS A 297 14.10 12.10 22.32
CA LYS A 297 14.77 12.91 23.34
C LYS A 297 15.62 13.96 22.63
N LEU A 298 15.63 15.15 23.20
CA LEU A 298 16.49 16.24 22.79
C LEU A 298 16.76 17.10 24.03
N PHE A 299 17.96 17.64 24.13
CA PHE A 299 18.39 18.44 25.28
C PHE A 299 18.92 19.79 24.81
N ILE A 300 18.70 20.87 25.55
CA ILE A 300 19.33 22.17 25.30
C ILE A 300 20.58 22.33 26.17
N VAL A 301 21.64 22.91 25.59
CA VAL A 301 22.88 23.28 26.27
C VAL A 301 23.36 24.64 25.73
N GLY A 302 24.06 25.43 26.53
CA GLY A 302 24.67 26.67 26.04
C GLY A 302 24.87 27.74 27.10
N GLY A 303 25.88 28.58 26.90
CA GLY A 303 26.20 29.70 27.79
C GLY A 303 25.07 30.72 27.94
N SER A 304 24.15 30.78 26.98
CA SER A 304 22.93 31.59 27.07
C SER A 304 21.83 30.97 27.96
N THR A 305 22.03 29.75 28.48
CA THR A 305 21.08 29.01 29.33
C THR A 305 21.60 28.86 30.76
N ILE A 306 20.80 28.30 31.69
CA ILE A 306 21.24 28.03 33.07
C ILE A 306 22.35 26.98 33.18
N VAL A 307 22.41 26.06 32.23
CA VAL A 307 23.35 24.93 32.30
C VAL A 307 24.70 25.24 31.68
N ASP A 308 24.87 26.45 31.13
CA ASP A 308 26.06 26.85 30.38
C ASP A 308 26.42 25.80 29.30
N TRP A 309 27.67 25.77 28.84
CA TRP A 309 28.21 24.73 27.96
C TRP A 309 28.55 23.43 28.72
N SER A 310 27.66 22.97 29.62
CA SER A 310 27.79 21.72 30.38
C SER A 310 26.84 20.62 29.85
N PRO A 311 27.32 19.69 28.99
CA PRO A 311 26.50 18.58 28.50
C PRO A 311 25.90 17.67 29.59
N PRO A 312 26.59 17.37 30.71
CA PRO A 312 25.99 16.60 31.80
C PRO A 312 24.75 17.28 32.40
N ASP A 313 24.73 18.61 32.42
CA ASP A 313 23.65 19.40 33.02
C ASP A 313 22.54 19.73 32.01
N ALA A 314 22.72 19.47 30.72
CA ALA A 314 21.79 19.79 29.64
C ALA A 314 20.32 19.47 29.98
N ILE A 315 19.40 20.34 29.59
CA ILE A 315 17.98 20.28 30.00
C ILE A 315 17.16 19.60 28.91
N GLY A 316 16.38 18.57 29.27
CA GLY A 316 15.54 17.87 28.29
C GLY A 316 14.36 18.74 27.83
N LEU A 317 14.07 18.75 26.53
CA LEU A 317 12.85 19.35 25.99
C LEU A 317 11.66 18.39 26.19
N VAL A 318 10.44 18.94 26.22
CA VAL A 318 9.21 18.16 26.26
C VAL A 318 9.02 17.51 24.89
N TYR A 319 8.86 16.19 24.84
CA TYR A 319 8.57 15.48 23.60
C TYR A 319 7.08 15.58 23.25
N MET A 320 6.78 16.15 22.09
CA MET A 320 5.43 16.42 21.59
C MET A 320 4.93 15.34 20.62
N GLY A 321 5.73 14.29 20.37
CA GLY A 321 5.46 13.27 19.36
C GLY A 321 6.07 13.59 18.00
N ASP A 322 6.30 12.56 17.18
CA ASP A 322 6.78 12.67 15.80
C ASP A 322 8.07 13.53 15.65
N GLY A 323 9.04 13.35 16.55
CA GLY A 323 10.30 14.12 16.54
C GLY A 323 10.16 15.60 16.88
N LYS A 324 9.00 16.02 17.38
CA LYS A 324 8.73 17.40 17.79
C LYS A 324 8.99 17.58 19.27
N PHE A 325 9.55 18.73 19.62
CA PHE A 325 9.93 19.09 20.97
C PHE A 325 9.54 20.53 21.28
N ASP A 326 9.22 20.81 22.54
CA ASP A 326 8.86 22.14 23.04
C ASP A 326 9.55 22.42 24.39
N MET A 327 9.82 23.69 24.65
CA MET A 327 10.38 24.17 25.91
C MET A 327 10.14 25.67 26.07
N TYR A 328 9.91 26.09 27.31
CA TYR A 328 10.07 27.48 27.70
C TYR A 328 11.34 27.66 28.52
N GLN A 329 12.11 28.70 28.22
CA GLN A 329 13.40 28.94 28.85
C GLN A 329 13.73 30.43 28.84
N TYR A 330 14.29 30.95 29.93
CA TYR A 330 14.95 32.25 29.89
C TYR A 330 16.33 32.11 29.24
N ILE A 331 16.59 32.96 28.25
CA ILE A 331 17.82 32.96 27.45
C ILE A 331 18.44 34.35 27.51
N THR A 332 19.75 34.42 27.74
CA THR A 332 20.52 35.68 27.73
C THR A 332 21.30 35.84 26.42
N VAL A 333 21.49 37.09 25.98
CA VAL A 333 22.38 37.43 24.84
C VAL A 333 23.82 37.09 25.18
N ALA A 334 24.23 37.37 26.42
CA ALA A 334 25.53 36.94 26.92
C ALA A 334 25.60 35.40 26.98
N GLY A 335 26.78 34.84 26.70
CA GLY A 335 27.04 33.39 26.78
C GLY A 335 27.20 32.66 25.44
N SER A 336 27.28 33.40 24.32
CA SER A 336 27.57 32.85 22.99
C SER A 336 26.52 31.87 22.44
N GLY A 337 25.28 31.95 22.91
CA GLY A 337 24.16 31.19 22.36
C GLY A 337 23.93 29.83 23.02
N PHE A 338 23.22 28.97 22.29
CA PHE A 338 22.86 27.61 22.70
C PHE A 338 22.79 26.64 21.52
N LYS A 339 22.76 25.35 21.82
CA LYS A 339 22.62 24.22 20.89
C LYS A 339 21.70 23.16 21.49
N PHE A 340 21.43 22.13 20.70
CA PHE A 340 20.75 20.93 21.14
C PHE A 340 21.69 19.73 21.16
N LEU A 341 21.45 18.79 22.07
CA LEU A 341 22.16 17.53 22.16
C LEU A 341 21.16 16.38 22.01
N PRO A 342 21.49 15.33 21.25
CA PRO A 342 20.67 14.11 21.17
C PRO A 342 20.73 13.30 22.48
N GLN A 343 21.77 13.53 23.29
CA GLN A 343 22.02 12.85 24.56
C GLN A 343 22.74 13.76 25.56
N LYS A 344 22.53 13.54 26.86
CA LYS A 344 23.30 14.24 27.90
C LYS A 344 24.74 13.73 27.96
N GLY A 345 25.63 14.58 28.44
CA GLY A 345 27.01 14.22 28.79
C GLY A 345 28.00 14.17 27.62
N SER A 346 27.54 14.35 26.37
CA SER A 346 28.42 14.42 25.19
C SER A 346 27.95 15.51 24.23
N TYR A 347 28.89 16.05 23.45
CA TYR A 347 28.63 16.89 22.28
C TYR A 347 28.51 16.08 20.99
N ASP A 348 28.67 14.75 21.04
CA ASP A 348 28.58 13.92 19.83
C ASP A 348 27.19 14.03 19.19
N GLY A 349 27.17 14.49 17.94
CA GLY A 349 25.95 14.74 17.19
C GLY A 349 25.16 15.95 17.71
N ASP A 350 25.84 16.94 18.32
CA ASP A 350 25.18 18.19 18.69
C ASP A 350 24.57 18.87 17.47
N ILE A 351 23.44 19.53 17.68
CA ILE A 351 22.62 20.12 16.62
C ILE A 351 22.55 21.61 16.88
N GLY A 352 22.90 22.40 15.87
CA GLY A 352 22.89 23.85 15.91
C GLY A 352 22.15 24.46 14.72
N LYS A 353 22.22 25.78 14.62
CA LYS A 353 21.66 26.53 13.50
C LYS A 353 22.44 26.23 12.24
N LYS A 354 21.75 25.92 11.14
CA LYS A 354 22.39 25.83 9.83
C LYS A 354 22.88 27.21 9.37
N LYS A 355 24.16 27.29 9.01
CA LYS A 355 24.79 28.55 8.57
C LYS A 355 24.04 29.17 7.38
N GLY A 356 23.67 30.43 7.53
CA GLY A 356 22.99 31.20 6.48
C GLY A 356 21.51 30.87 6.25
N VAL A 357 20.91 29.95 7.02
CA VAL A 357 19.50 29.54 6.86
C VAL A 357 18.79 29.59 8.21
N GLU A 358 18.02 30.66 8.43
CA GLU A 358 17.25 30.83 9.67
C GLU A 358 16.12 29.80 9.77
N GLY A 359 15.93 29.22 10.95
CA GLY A 359 14.90 28.21 11.21
C GLY A 359 15.28 26.78 10.83
N GLU A 360 16.45 26.54 10.24
CA GLU A 360 16.95 25.19 9.94
C GLU A 360 18.05 24.74 10.93
N LEU A 361 18.04 23.45 11.26
CA LEU A 361 19.01 22.79 12.11
C LEU A 361 19.89 21.81 11.31
N VAL A 362 21.14 21.66 11.73
CA VAL A 362 22.09 20.67 11.22
C VAL A 362 23.06 20.26 12.35
N SER A 363 23.61 19.04 12.28
CA SER A 363 24.58 18.50 13.25
C SER A 363 26.04 18.57 12.82
N ASP A 364 26.34 19.15 11.66
CA ASP A 364 27.70 19.41 11.20
C ASP A 364 27.81 20.79 10.54
N ALA A 365 28.96 21.44 10.75
CA ALA A 365 29.26 22.79 10.31
C ALA A 365 28.20 23.84 10.70
N GLU A 366 27.52 23.65 11.81
CA GLU A 366 26.49 24.49 12.42
C GLU A 366 27.06 25.74 13.12
N ASP A 367 26.17 26.68 13.44
CA ASP A 367 26.38 27.80 14.35
C ASP A 367 25.55 27.61 15.63
N ASN A 368 25.93 28.31 16.71
CA ASN A 368 25.08 28.41 17.88
C ASN A 368 23.80 29.20 17.56
N LEU A 369 22.66 28.76 18.11
CA LEU A 369 21.44 29.56 18.12
C LEU A 369 21.64 30.75 19.05
N THR A 370 21.19 31.94 18.62
CA THR A 370 21.31 33.19 19.39
C THR A 370 19.96 33.89 19.45
N ILE A 371 19.77 34.74 20.46
CA ILE A 371 18.57 35.56 20.61
C ILE A 371 18.92 37.05 20.56
N PRO A 372 17.99 37.92 20.15
CA PRO A 372 18.26 39.36 19.98
C PRO A 372 18.30 40.14 21.30
N SER A 373 17.62 39.67 22.35
CA SER A 373 17.56 40.32 23.66
C SER A 373 17.34 39.31 24.78
N ASP A 374 17.82 39.62 25.98
CA ASP A 374 17.52 38.81 27.17
C ASP A 374 16.00 38.69 27.34
N GLY A 375 15.51 37.49 27.67
CA GLY A 375 14.08 37.30 27.86
C GLY A 375 13.67 35.84 27.98
N PHE A 376 12.37 35.64 28.12
CA PHE A 376 11.73 34.34 28.19
C PHE A 376 11.25 33.93 26.79
N TYR A 377 11.59 32.72 26.36
CA TYR A 377 11.33 32.25 25.01
C TYR A 377 10.68 30.86 25.02
N ARG A 378 9.75 30.64 24.08
CA ARG A 378 9.33 29.31 23.63
C ARG A 378 10.28 28.84 22.53
N ILE A 379 10.78 27.62 22.65
CA ILE A 379 11.67 26.98 21.69
C ILE A 379 10.97 25.72 21.17
N GLU A 380 10.58 25.76 19.90
CA GLU A 380 9.96 24.63 19.20
C GLU A 380 11.03 24.01 18.29
N VAL A 381 11.17 22.69 18.33
CA VAL A 381 12.11 21.94 17.46
C VAL A 381 11.37 20.79 16.79
N ALA A 382 11.61 20.57 15.50
CA ALA A 382 11.13 19.40 14.77
C ALA A 382 12.29 18.73 14.03
N MET A 383 12.64 17.52 14.45
CA MET A 383 13.75 16.75 13.87
C MET A 383 13.28 15.84 12.74
N ASN A 384 14.16 15.63 11.75
CA ASN A 384 13.95 14.68 10.66
C ASN A 384 14.37 13.26 11.05
N VAL A 385 14.04 12.28 10.20
CA VAL A 385 14.35 10.85 10.44
C VAL A 385 15.85 10.58 10.47
N ASP A 386 16.64 11.36 9.74
CA ASP A 386 18.11 11.29 9.79
C ASP A 386 18.67 11.61 11.19
N LYS A 387 17.92 12.32 12.05
CA LYS A 387 18.34 12.82 13.37
C LYS A 387 19.48 13.84 13.34
N GLU A 388 19.93 14.24 12.16
CA GLU A 388 21.02 15.18 11.90
C GLU A 388 20.49 16.55 11.47
N THR A 389 19.28 16.59 10.91
CA THR A 389 18.65 17.81 10.41
C THR A 389 17.28 18.04 11.01
N GLY A 390 16.81 19.28 10.94
CA GLY A 390 15.50 19.64 11.47
C GLY A 390 15.17 21.11 11.26
N THR A 391 14.15 21.55 11.96
CA THR A 391 13.73 22.96 12.00
C THR A 391 13.54 23.42 13.43
N TYR A 392 13.65 24.72 13.65
CA TYR A 392 13.39 25.34 14.94
C TYR A 392 12.60 26.63 14.79
N LYS A 393 11.92 27.03 15.87
CA LYS A 393 11.32 28.34 16.03
C LYS A 393 11.53 28.82 17.46
N VAL A 394 12.05 30.04 17.59
CA VAL A 394 12.25 30.71 18.89
C VAL A 394 11.34 31.92 18.96
N THR A 395 10.41 31.92 19.91
CA THR A 395 9.41 32.99 20.07
C THR A 395 9.56 33.62 21.44
N SER A 396 9.79 34.94 21.51
CA SER A 396 9.78 35.65 22.79
C SER A 396 8.37 35.63 23.39
N THR A 397 8.27 35.47 24.71
CA THR A 397 6.99 35.36 25.42
C THR A 397 6.95 36.24 26.66
N ASP A 398 5.89 37.04 26.76
CA ASP A 398 5.48 37.77 27.96
C ASP A 398 4.08 37.30 28.37
N TRP A 399 3.89 36.95 29.65
CA TRP A 399 2.70 36.20 30.08
C TRP A 399 1.70 37.07 30.84
N GLY A 400 0.42 36.79 30.60
CA GLY A 400 -0.68 37.36 31.36
C GLY A 400 -1.79 36.35 31.63
N ILE A 401 -2.71 36.73 32.53
CA ILE A 401 -3.98 36.03 32.73
C ILE A 401 -5.11 36.73 31.97
N ILE A 402 -6.06 35.99 31.45
CA ILE A 402 -7.23 36.55 30.73
C ILE A 402 -8.49 35.75 31.05
N GLY A 403 -9.66 36.39 31.04
CA GLY A 403 -10.95 35.71 31.20
C GLY A 403 -11.99 36.57 31.91
N ASP A 404 -13.25 36.16 31.93
CA ASP A 404 -14.34 36.89 32.61
C ASP A 404 -14.19 36.93 34.15
N ALA A 405 -13.34 36.07 34.72
CA ALA A 405 -12.89 36.22 36.10
C ALA A 405 -11.92 37.40 36.30
N THR A 406 -11.18 37.83 35.28
CA THR A 406 -10.22 38.94 35.40
C THR A 406 -10.92 40.30 35.21
N LEU A 407 -10.26 41.38 35.62
CA LEU A 407 -10.82 42.74 35.52
C LEU A 407 -11.10 43.19 34.08
N ASN A 408 -10.33 42.69 33.11
CA ASN A 408 -10.41 43.09 31.71
C ASN A 408 -11.26 42.12 30.86
N GLY A 409 -11.82 41.08 31.46
CA GLY A 409 -12.57 40.06 30.74
C GLY A 409 -11.72 39.33 29.69
N TRP A 410 -12.34 38.98 28.56
CA TRP A 410 -11.67 38.41 27.39
C TRP A 410 -11.08 39.45 26.43
N GLY A 411 -11.04 40.74 26.82
CA GLY A 411 -10.58 41.83 25.97
C GLY A 411 -9.05 41.98 25.92
N SER A 412 -8.39 41.90 27.07
CA SER A 412 -6.93 42.01 27.19
C SER A 412 -6.40 41.23 28.40
N SER A 413 -5.16 40.79 28.32
CA SER A 413 -4.49 40.10 29.41
C SER A 413 -4.15 41.05 30.56
N THR A 414 -4.30 40.60 31.80
CA THR A 414 -3.64 41.21 32.97
C THR A 414 -2.20 40.68 33.03
N PRO A 415 -1.17 41.54 32.91
CA PRO A 415 0.22 41.11 32.88
C PRO A 415 0.65 40.37 34.15
N MET A 416 1.49 39.35 33.99
CA MET A 416 2.21 38.69 35.08
C MET A 416 3.66 39.16 35.08
N THR A 417 4.32 38.99 36.22
CA THR A 417 5.73 39.35 36.40
C THR A 417 6.54 38.09 36.64
N ILE A 418 7.65 37.92 35.94
CA ILE A 418 8.60 36.85 36.26
C ILE A 418 9.29 37.15 37.60
N THR A 419 9.30 36.21 38.54
CA THR A 419 9.83 36.41 39.91
C THR A 419 11.35 36.36 39.97
N SER A 420 11.98 35.73 38.98
CA SER A 420 13.44 35.75 38.82
C SER A 420 13.80 35.74 37.35
N ALA A 421 14.57 36.75 36.93
CA ALA A 421 15.22 36.79 35.63
C ALA A 421 16.61 36.11 35.64
N THR A 422 17.01 35.49 36.75
CA THR A 422 18.20 34.63 36.76
C THR A 422 17.87 33.24 36.26
N LYS A 423 18.86 32.70 35.55
CA LYS A 423 18.93 31.34 35.06
C LYS A 423 18.40 30.33 36.14
N GLY A 424 17.43 29.47 35.80
CA GLY A 424 17.14 28.23 36.55
C GLY A 424 15.77 28.06 37.23
N THR A 425 14.97 29.11 37.45
CA THR A 425 13.58 28.94 37.93
C THR A 425 12.72 30.08 37.41
N TYR A 426 11.80 29.75 36.49
CA TYR A 426 11.00 30.74 35.77
C TYR A 426 9.55 30.63 36.21
N THR A 427 9.20 31.49 37.15
CA THR A 427 7.87 31.53 37.73
C THR A 427 7.27 32.88 37.45
N TRP A 428 6.12 32.89 36.77
CA TRP A 428 5.34 34.10 36.53
C TRP A 428 4.32 34.25 37.64
N ILE A 429 4.22 35.44 38.22
CA ILE A 429 3.29 35.74 39.31
C ILE A 429 2.46 36.97 39.00
N VAL A 430 1.19 36.92 39.38
CA VAL A 430 0.34 38.11 39.52
C VAL A 430 -0.48 38.00 40.80
N THR A 431 -0.62 39.12 41.52
CA THR A 431 -1.58 39.24 42.61
C THR A 431 -2.68 40.20 42.17
N THR A 432 -3.92 39.71 42.07
CA THR A 432 -5.04 40.51 41.56
C THR A 432 -6.40 40.00 42.07
N GLU A 433 -7.40 40.86 42.00
CA GLU A 433 -8.80 40.51 42.26
C GLU A 433 -9.37 39.69 41.10
N LEU A 434 -9.97 38.54 41.41
CA LEU A 434 -10.73 37.73 40.47
C LEU A 434 -12.21 37.68 40.87
N ASN A 435 -13.11 37.78 39.90
CA ASN A 435 -14.53 37.50 40.04
C ASN A 435 -14.81 35.99 39.88
N VAL A 436 -16.05 35.59 40.17
CA VAL A 436 -16.54 34.26 39.77
C VAL A 436 -16.61 34.21 38.25
N GLY A 437 -16.01 33.18 37.65
CA GLY A 437 -15.90 33.06 36.20
C GLY A 437 -14.75 32.13 35.82
N TYR A 438 -14.12 32.43 34.69
CA TYR A 438 -13.05 31.66 34.10
C TYR A 438 -11.82 32.51 33.81
N MET A 439 -10.65 31.86 33.80
CA MET A 439 -9.41 32.43 33.31
C MET A 439 -8.60 31.45 32.45
N LYS A 440 -7.59 31.97 31.75
CA LYS A 440 -6.53 31.25 31.05
C LYS A 440 -5.21 32.01 31.18
N PHE A 441 -4.12 31.36 30.84
CA PHE A 441 -2.84 32.03 30.59
C PHE A 441 -2.69 32.32 29.10
N ARG A 442 -2.21 33.51 28.76
CA ARG A 442 -2.04 33.95 27.37
C ARG A 442 -0.75 34.74 27.23
N ALA A 443 0.11 34.32 26.31
CA ALA A 443 1.36 35.01 26.02
C ALA A 443 1.18 36.09 24.95
N ASN A 444 1.95 37.18 25.06
CA ASN A 444 2.04 38.28 24.10
C ASN A 444 0.71 38.95 23.75
N ASP A 445 -0.27 38.88 24.65
CA ASP A 445 -1.65 39.34 24.43
C ASP A 445 -2.31 38.73 23.15
N SER A 446 -1.78 37.59 22.66
CA SER A 446 -2.21 36.90 21.45
C SER A 446 -2.74 35.50 21.77
N TRP A 447 -3.69 35.01 20.96
CA TRP A 447 -4.19 33.64 21.10
C TRP A 447 -3.25 32.56 20.57
N ASP A 448 -2.16 32.94 19.88
CA ASP A 448 -1.20 32.01 19.29
C ASP A 448 -0.54 31.08 20.33
N ILE A 449 -0.32 31.59 21.55
CA ILE A 449 0.28 30.86 22.66
C ILE A 449 -0.58 31.11 23.89
N ASN A 450 -1.38 30.11 24.26
CA ASN A 450 -2.24 30.15 25.43
C ASN A 450 -2.22 28.78 26.12
N LEU A 451 -2.46 28.78 27.43
CA LEU A 451 -2.46 27.58 28.26
C LEU A 451 -3.71 27.56 29.15
N GLY A 452 -4.21 26.36 29.37
CA GLY A 452 -5.40 26.04 30.13
C GLY A 452 -5.29 24.67 30.78
N ASP A 453 -6.34 24.29 31.48
CA ASP A 453 -6.40 23.06 32.27
C ASP A 453 -7.78 22.41 31.99
N ASP A 454 -7.78 21.27 31.29
CA ASP A 454 -9.01 20.56 30.92
C ASP A 454 -9.60 19.79 32.12
N ASP A 455 -8.75 19.29 33.01
CA ASP A 455 -9.11 18.38 34.09
C ASP A 455 -9.12 19.03 35.48
N ALA A 456 -8.83 20.34 35.55
CA ALA A 456 -8.71 21.13 36.78
C ALA A 456 -7.72 20.51 37.79
N ASN A 457 -6.64 19.89 37.30
CA ASN A 457 -5.69 19.14 38.10
C ASN A 457 -4.43 19.95 38.49
N GLY A 458 -4.34 21.21 38.04
CA GLY A 458 -3.20 22.10 38.31
C GLY A 458 -2.03 21.93 37.33
N THR A 459 -2.15 21.03 36.35
CA THR A 459 -1.24 20.88 35.22
C THR A 459 -1.86 21.52 33.98
N LEU A 460 -1.03 22.11 33.14
CA LEU A 460 -1.48 22.83 31.94
C LEU A 460 -1.19 21.99 30.69
N GLU A 461 -2.09 22.09 29.71
CA GLU A 461 -1.92 21.39 28.45
C GLU A 461 -0.94 22.11 27.53
N TYR A 462 -0.01 21.35 26.93
CA TYR A 462 1.06 21.88 26.08
C TYR A 462 0.56 22.55 24.79
N THR A 463 -0.68 22.27 24.39
CA THR A 463 -1.30 22.77 23.14
C THR A 463 -2.61 23.52 23.40
N GLY A 464 -2.68 24.25 24.52
CA GLY A 464 -3.87 25.01 24.89
C GLY A 464 -4.51 24.45 26.15
N GLY A 465 -5.69 23.86 26.02
CA GLY A 465 -6.48 23.30 27.12
C GLY A 465 -7.69 24.16 27.51
N GLY A 466 -8.39 23.74 28.55
CA GLY A 466 -9.67 24.28 29.00
C GLY A 466 -9.56 25.61 29.71
N ASN A 467 -10.70 26.20 30.03
CA ASN A 467 -10.77 27.40 30.85
C ASN A 467 -10.67 27.03 32.33
N ILE A 468 -9.81 27.71 33.09
CA ILE A 468 -9.61 27.50 34.52
C ILE A 468 -10.72 28.22 35.30
N SER A 469 -11.49 27.48 36.10
CA SER A 469 -12.63 28.02 36.84
C SER A 469 -12.21 28.73 38.14
N ILE A 470 -12.81 29.89 38.39
CA ILE A 470 -12.69 30.64 39.65
C ILE A 470 -14.04 30.59 40.37
N ALA A 471 -14.13 29.76 41.39
CA ALA A 471 -15.39 29.49 42.09
C ALA A 471 -15.82 30.61 43.06
N THR A 472 -14.88 31.40 43.58
CA THR A 472 -15.18 32.45 44.55
C THR A 472 -14.45 33.74 44.21
N LYS A 473 -15.15 34.87 44.33
CA LYS A 473 -14.53 36.18 44.21
C LYS A 473 -13.49 36.40 45.33
N GLY A 474 -12.39 37.07 45.02
CA GLY A 474 -11.44 37.64 45.98
C GLY A 474 -10.08 37.96 45.38
N ASN A 475 -9.15 38.38 46.22
CA ASN A 475 -7.77 38.61 45.85
C ASN A 475 -6.99 37.28 45.81
N TYR A 476 -6.31 37.00 44.70
CA TYR A 476 -5.53 35.79 44.49
C TYR A 476 -4.08 36.12 44.17
N THR A 477 -3.16 35.31 44.69
CA THR A 477 -1.81 35.17 44.16
C THR A 477 -1.80 33.97 43.21
N ILE A 478 -1.53 34.26 41.94
CA ILE A 478 -1.55 33.30 40.84
C ILE A 478 -0.13 33.06 40.39
N THR A 479 0.25 31.80 40.26
CA THR A 479 1.59 31.40 39.85
C THR A 479 1.50 30.53 38.60
N LEU A 480 2.33 30.81 37.58
CA LEU A 480 2.53 29.97 36.40
C LEU A 480 3.98 29.47 36.37
N ASN A 481 4.16 28.16 36.25
CA ASN A 481 5.45 27.49 36.16
C ASN A 481 5.56 26.75 34.82
N LEU A 482 6.54 27.14 34.02
CA LEU A 482 6.79 26.57 32.69
C LEU A 482 8.11 25.78 32.72
N SER A 483 8.07 24.62 33.38
CA SER A 483 9.21 23.71 33.51
C SER A 483 9.23 22.69 32.35
N PRO A 484 10.41 22.22 31.91
CA PRO A 484 10.51 21.10 30.96
C PRO A 484 9.94 19.77 31.48
N THR A 485 9.70 19.64 32.78
CA THR A 485 9.05 18.46 33.38
C THR A 485 7.53 18.54 33.38
N GLY A 486 6.96 19.65 32.94
CA GLY A 486 5.52 19.91 32.98
C GLY A 486 5.20 21.36 33.32
N TYR A 487 4.10 21.84 32.76
CA TYR A 487 3.59 23.18 33.02
C TYR A 487 2.53 23.09 34.12
N THR A 488 2.66 23.92 35.14
CA THR A 488 1.74 23.92 36.29
C THR A 488 1.36 25.32 36.68
N TYR A 489 0.28 25.44 37.45
CA TYR A 489 -0.12 26.70 38.05
C TYR A 489 -0.63 26.52 39.48
N SER A 490 -0.67 27.60 40.23
CA SER A 490 -1.32 27.64 41.54
C SER A 490 -2.17 28.89 41.69
N LEU A 491 -3.28 28.74 42.44
CA LEU A 491 -4.22 29.81 42.78
C LEU A 491 -4.35 29.85 44.30
N ILE A 492 -3.75 30.85 44.94
CA ILE A 492 -3.81 31.02 46.40
C ILE A 492 -4.65 32.25 46.71
N LYS A 493 -5.79 32.05 47.37
CA LYS A 493 -6.63 33.16 47.84
C LYS A 493 -5.98 33.81 49.08
N ASN A 494 -5.82 35.14 49.06
CA ASN A 494 -5.15 35.92 50.10
C ASN A 494 -6.06 36.26 51.29
#